data_AF-A0AAP7T9Y1-F1
#
_entry.id   AF-A0AAP7T9Y1-F1
#
_cell.length_a   1.000
_cell.length_b   1.000
_cell.length_c   1.000
_cell.angle_alpha   90.00
_cell.angle_beta   90.00
_cell.angle_gamma   90.00
#
_symmetry.space_group_name_H-M   'P 1'
#
loop_
_entity.id
_entity.type
_entity.pdbx_description
1 polymer ?
#
loop_
_entity_poly.entity_id
_entity_poly.type
_entity_poly.pdbx_seq_one_letter_code
_entity_poly.pdbx_strand_id
1 'polypeptide(L)'
;MDMQGLGYVVLPRLPFKDSRDETIYDYLFKRAEYRADQELKLGQTIIKLVDLAKRFNWSSDQIKYSLDRMVKQEYLKLDRLPQKRGFIVTVLNYAEYIQLGNYNKKIDPAPIPLGQQEVDEKMKNAFELFENKTARTIGTMEVQRLGYMVDDYGEEKVMEAMKQAFRSKGNNVNLNYIEAILSNPFSQRRKEKQQYANKQQNTKYGRGDGCSHERTSGKVGSIFGGQVGRLRRKG
;
A
#
# COMPACT_ATOMS: atom_id res chain seq x y z
N MET A 1 -21.64 -17.93 41.03
CA MET A 1 -21.46 -18.58 39.72
C MET A 1 -20.24 -19.46 39.83
N ASP A 2 -20.38 -20.77 39.59
CA ASP A 2 -19.21 -21.64 39.44
C ASP A 2 -18.41 -21.18 38.22
N MET A 3 -17.15 -20.83 38.44
CA MET A 3 -16.23 -20.37 37.39
C MET A 3 -15.47 -21.53 36.73
N GLN A 4 -15.79 -22.78 37.10
CA GLN A 4 -15.22 -23.96 36.47
C GLN A 4 -15.72 -24.04 35.02
N GLY A 5 -14.80 -23.87 34.07
CA GLY A 5 -15.11 -23.84 32.63
C GLY A 5 -15.14 -22.44 31.99
N LEU A 6 -14.91 -21.36 32.74
CA LEU A 6 -14.60 -20.05 32.15
C LEU A 6 -13.20 -20.09 31.52
N GLY A 7 -13.15 -20.49 30.25
CA GLY A 7 -11.93 -20.46 29.45
C GLY A 7 -11.53 -19.04 29.07
N TYR A 8 -10.27 -18.87 28.68
CA TYR A 8 -9.76 -17.65 28.07
C TYR A 8 -9.52 -17.88 26.57
N VAL A 9 -9.61 -16.81 25.79
CA VAL A 9 -9.24 -16.79 24.38
C VAL A 9 -8.06 -15.84 24.23
N VAL A 10 -6.94 -16.33 23.72
CA VAL A 10 -5.80 -15.48 23.36
C VAL A 10 -6.01 -15.01 21.93
N LEU A 11 -6.09 -13.70 21.75
CA LEU A 11 -6.25 -13.11 20.43
C LEU A 11 -4.86 -12.80 19.83
N PRO A 12 -4.60 -13.19 18.58
CA PRO A 12 -3.35 -12.85 17.91
C PRO A 12 -3.30 -11.35 17.61
N ARG A 13 -2.14 -10.72 17.84
CA ARG A 13 -1.91 -9.30 17.58
C ARG A 13 -1.47 -9.07 16.14
N LEU A 14 -2.40 -9.27 15.21
CA LEU A 14 -2.13 -9.05 13.78
C LEU A 14 -2.05 -7.54 13.48
N PRO A 15 -1.19 -7.10 12.53
CA PRO A 15 -0.97 -5.69 12.23
C PRO A 15 -2.08 -5.10 11.35
N PHE A 16 -3.30 -5.02 11.88
CA PHE A 16 -4.43 -4.41 11.17
C PHE A 16 -4.19 -2.92 10.94
N LYS A 17 -4.43 -2.46 9.70
CA LYS A 17 -4.38 -1.03 9.36
C LYS A 17 -5.65 -0.29 9.77
N ASP A 18 -6.77 -1.01 9.83
CA ASP A 18 -8.11 -0.45 10.06
C ASP A 18 -8.75 -1.14 11.27
N SER A 19 -9.16 -0.34 12.24
CA SER A 19 -9.83 -0.81 13.47
C SER A 19 -11.09 -1.64 13.20
N ARG A 20 -11.77 -1.41 12.06
CA ARG A 20 -12.94 -2.19 11.67
C ARG A 20 -12.55 -3.65 11.40
N ASP A 21 -11.44 -3.84 10.70
CA ASP A 21 -10.96 -5.15 10.30
C ASP A 21 -10.57 -5.96 11.54
N GLU A 22 -9.84 -5.33 12.46
CA GLU A 22 -9.49 -5.92 13.76
C GLU A 22 -10.74 -6.33 14.54
N THR A 23 -11.72 -5.44 14.66
CA THR A 23 -12.96 -5.71 15.39
C THR A 23 -13.74 -6.89 14.80
N ILE A 24 -13.84 -6.95 13.47
CA ILE A 24 -14.52 -8.05 12.77
C ILE A 24 -13.72 -9.34 12.96
N TYR A 25 -12.39 -9.29 12.80
CA TYR A 25 -11.52 -10.43 12.98
C TYR A 25 -11.64 -11.03 14.38
N ASP A 26 -11.51 -10.21 15.42
CA ASP A 26 -11.63 -10.64 16.81
C ASP A 26 -12.95 -11.34 17.09
N TYR A 27 -14.04 -10.81 16.52
CA TYR A 27 -15.35 -11.42 16.65
C TYR A 27 -15.43 -12.78 15.95
N LEU A 28 -14.90 -12.88 14.72
CA LEU A 28 -14.88 -14.13 13.97
C LEU A 28 -14.00 -15.17 14.65
N PHE A 29 -12.84 -14.76 15.17
CA PHE A 29 -11.90 -15.60 15.89
C PHE A 29 -12.54 -16.21 17.14
N LYS A 30 -13.22 -15.40 17.95
CA LYS A 30 -13.92 -15.85 19.15
C LYS A 30 -15.07 -16.81 18.85
N ARG A 31 -15.68 -16.69 17.67
CA ARG A 31 -16.82 -17.51 17.24
C ARG A 31 -16.42 -18.76 16.48
N ALA A 32 -15.19 -18.82 15.97
CA ALA A 32 -14.67 -19.96 15.25
C ALA A 32 -14.69 -21.21 16.14
N GLU A 33 -14.96 -22.36 15.52
CA GLU A 33 -14.98 -23.63 16.25
C GLU A 33 -13.58 -23.99 16.74
N TYR A 34 -13.49 -24.27 18.03
CA TYR A 34 -12.25 -24.72 18.68
C TYR A 34 -12.25 -26.22 18.93
N ARG A 35 -13.39 -26.90 18.72
CA ARG A 35 -13.54 -28.35 18.91
C ARG A 35 -13.40 -29.05 17.56
N ALA A 36 -12.67 -30.15 17.52
CA ALA A 36 -12.41 -30.88 16.28
C ALA A 36 -13.61 -31.75 15.82
N ASP A 37 -14.51 -32.12 16.73
CA ASP A 37 -15.57 -33.12 16.48
C ASP A 37 -16.92 -32.52 16.06
N GLN A 38 -16.94 -31.34 15.44
CA GLN A 38 -18.15 -30.66 15.02
C GLN A 38 -18.34 -30.67 13.49
N GLU A 39 -19.53 -30.25 13.04
CA GLU A 39 -19.85 -30.09 11.60
C GLU A 39 -18.89 -29.13 10.87
N LEU A 40 -18.28 -28.21 11.63
CA LEU A 40 -17.31 -27.24 11.15
C LEU A 40 -15.91 -27.66 11.58
N LYS A 41 -14.94 -27.46 10.68
CA LYS A 41 -13.54 -27.71 11.02
C LYS A 41 -13.04 -26.69 12.03
N LEU A 42 -12.01 -27.07 12.76
CA LEU A 42 -11.31 -26.18 13.70
C LEU A 42 -10.89 -24.87 13.00
N GLY A 43 -11.25 -23.74 13.59
CA GLY A 43 -11.02 -22.39 13.05
C GLY A 43 -12.09 -21.90 12.07
N GLN A 44 -13.18 -22.65 11.86
CA GLN A 44 -14.26 -22.24 10.96
C GLN A 44 -15.46 -21.66 11.72
N THR A 45 -16.13 -20.70 11.09
CA THR A 45 -17.42 -20.18 11.54
C THR A 45 -18.32 -19.90 10.34
N ILE A 46 -19.62 -20.05 10.52
CA ILE A 46 -20.62 -19.63 9.52
C ILE A 46 -21.09 -18.21 9.87
N ILE A 47 -21.13 -17.34 8.86
CA ILE A 47 -21.63 -15.97 9.00
C ILE A 47 -22.63 -15.62 7.90
N LYS A 48 -23.50 -14.67 8.21
CA LYS A 48 -24.31 -13.94 7.22
C LYS A 48 -23.92 -12.47 7.30
N LEU A 49 -23.68 -11.85 6.15
CA LEU A 49 -23.30 -10.43 6.06
C LEU A 49 -24.35 -9.52 6.72
N VAL A 50 -25.64 -9.81 6.50
CA VAL A 50 -26.74 -9.03 7.08
C VAL A 50 -26.73 -9.06 8.61
N ASP A 51 -26.38 -10.20 9.20
CA ASP A 51 -26.36 -10.35 10.66
C ASP A 51 -25.16 -9.62 11.27
N LEU A 52 -24.01 -9.65 10.59
CA LEU A 52 -22.83 -8.86 10.98
C LEU A 52 -23.08 -7.37 10.84
N ALA A 53 -23.67 -6.93 9.74
CA ALA A 53 -24.03 -5.54 9.47
C ALA A 53 -24.93 -4.98 10.59
N LYS A 54 -25.98 -5.73 10.96
CA LYS A 54 -26.86 -5.38 12.08
C LYS A 54 -26.11 -5.34 13.41
N ARG A 55 -25.25 -6.32 13.67
CA ARG A 55 -24.52 -6.43 14.95
C ARG A 55 -23.57 -5.27 15.19
N PHE A 56 -22.83 -4.87 14.16
CA PHE A 56 -21.83 -3.80 14.27
C PHE A 56 -22.36 -2.42 13.88
N ASN A 57 -23.62 -2.34 13.43
CA ASN A 57 -24.22 -1.12 12.91
C ASN A 57 -23.40 -0.51 11.75
N TRP A 58 -22.95 -1.37 10.83
CA TRP A 58 -22.23 -1.02 9.60
C TRP A 58 -22.99 -1.50 8.38
N SER A 59 -22.72 -0.92 7.21
CA SER A 59 -23.35 -1.40 5.98
C SER A 59 -22.80 -2.77 5.59
N SER A 60 -23.62 -3.58 4.90
CA SER A 60 -23.16 -4.87 4.35
C SER A 60 -21.93 -4.73 3.45
N ASP A 61 -21.83 -3.61 2.72
CA ASP A 61 -20.69 -3.31 1.84
C ASP A 61 -19.42 -3.02 2.64
N GLN A 62 -19.51 -2.28 3.76
CA GLN A 62 -18.38 -2.05 4.65
C GLN A 62 -17.87 -3.37 5.25
N ILE A 63 -18.78 -4.25 5.71
CA ILE A 63 -18.42 -5.58 6.20
C ILE A 63 -17.73 -6.38 5.10
N LYS A 64 -18.32 -6.41 3.89
CA LYS A 64 -17.79 -7.19 2.78
C LYS A 64 -16.40 -6.72 2.36
N TYR A 65 -16.21 -5.41 2.27
CA TYR A 65 -14.92 -4.80 1.94
C TYR A 65 -13.84 -5.12 2.98
N SER A 66 -14.17 -5.07 4.28
CA SER A 66 -13.26 -5.51 5.35
C SER A 66 -12.90 -6.99 5.24
N LEU A 67 -13.87 -7.86 5.00
CA LEU A 67 -13.63 -9.29 4.80
C LEU A 67 -12.73 -9.56 3.59
N ASP A 68 -13.00 -8.92 2.45
CA ASP A 68 -12.21 -9.09 1.24
C ASP A 68 -10.77 -8.59 1.43
N ARG A 69 -10.56 -7.53 2.22
CA ARG A 69 -9.23 -7.06 2.59
C ARG A 69 -8.49 -8.07 3.46
N MET A 70 -9.13 -8.61 4.49
CA MET A 70 -8.53 -9.64 5.35
C MET A 70 -8.23 -10.94 4.62
N VAL A 71 -9.03 -11.29 3.60
CA VAL A 71 -8.72 -12.41 2.70
C VAL A 71 -7.45 -12.13 1.88
N LYS A 72 -7.31 -10.91 1.32
CA LYS A 72 -6.09 -10.50 0.61
C LYS A 72 -4.84 -10.47 1.49
N GLN A 73 -5.01 -10.22 2.79
CA GLN A 73 -3.94 -10.21 3.78
C GLN A 73 -3.64 -11.60 4.35
N GLU A 74 -4.31 -12.64 3.84
CA GLU A 74 -4.14 -14.03 4.30
C GLU A 74 -4.43 -14.23 5.79
N TYR A 75 -5.36 -13.44 6.34
CA TYR A 75 -5.86 -13.65 7.71
C TYR A 75 -7.03 -14.61 7.73
N LEU A 76 -7.82 -14.64 6.65
CA LEU A 76 -9.05 -15.41 6.53
C LEU A 76 -9.16 -16.05 5.15
N LYS A 77 -9.90 -17.17 5.06
CA LYS A 77 -10.49 -17.68 3.82
C LYS A 77 -12.01 -17.60 3.91
N LEU A 78 -12.65 -17.31 2.79
CA LEU A 78 -14.08 -17.06 2.73
C LEU A 78 -14.71 -17.87 1.60
N ASP A 79 -15.53 -18.86 1.97
CA ASP A 79 -16.21 -19.77 1.07
C ASP A 79 -17.71 -19.55 1.13
N ARG A 80 -18.38 -19.50 -0.02
CA ARG A 80 -19.83 -19.31 -0.08
C ARG A 80 -20.57 -20.62 0.14
N LEU A 81 -21.51 -20.64 1.08
CA LEU A 81 -22.38 -21.80 1.27
C LEU A 81 -23.50 -21.84 0.23
N PRO A 82 -23.95 -23.04 -0.18
CA PRO A 82 -25.11 -23.19 -1.03
C PRO A 82 -26.39 -22.68 -0.34
N GLN A 83 -27.46 -22.51 -1.12
CA GLN A 83 -28.81 -22.19 -0.61
C GLN A 83 -28.90 -20.89 0.22
N LYS A 84 -28.05 -19.88 -0.07
CA LYS A 84 -28.03 -18.58 0.65
C LYS A 84 -27.81 -18.72 2.18
N ARG A 85 -27.19 -19.81 2.63
CA ARG A 85 -26.94 -20.06 4.06
C ARG A 85 -25.88 -19.12 4.67
N GLY A 86 -25.10 -18.44 3.84
CA GLY A 86 -24.10 -17.46 4.24
C GLY A 86 -22.72 -17.78 3.67
N PHE A 87 -21.70 -17.49 4.46
CA PHE A 87 -20.30 -17.81 4.16
C PHE A 87 -19.72 -18.66 5.28
N ILE A 88 -18.91 -19.66 4.92
CA ILE A 88 -17.93 -20.24 5.84
C ILE A 88 -16.72 -19.33 5.82
N VAL A 89 -16.34 -18.84 7.00
CA VAL A 89 -15.07 -18.16 7.20
C VAL A 89 -14.13 -19.12 7.91
N THR A 90 -12.94 -19.31 7.35
CA THR A 90 -11.86 -20.08 7.98
C THR A 90 -10.78 -19.10 8.43
N VAL A 91 -10.49 -19.08 9.72
CA VAL A 91 -9.36 -18.31 10.27
C VAL A 91 -8.07 -19.04 9.96
N LEU A 92 -7.14 -18.36 9.28
CA LEU A 92 -5.84 -18.94 8.96
C LEU A 92 -4.95 -19.00 10.21
N ASN A 93 -4.16 -20.07 10.33
CA ASN A 93 -3.27 -20.37 11.47
C ASN A 93 -3.97 -20.44 12.85
N TYR A 94 -5.29 -20.67 12.87
CA TYR A 94 -6.09 -20.71 14.11
C TYR A 94 -5.57 -21.69 15.16
N ALA A 95 -5.17 -22.91 14.74
CA ALA A 95 -4.63 -23.92 15.63
C ALA A 95 -3.33 -23.45 16.33
N GLU A 96 -2.50 -22.70 15.61
CA GLU A 96 -1.25 -22.16 16.14
C GLU A 96 -1.51 -21.05 17.17
N TYR A 97 -2.53 -20.22 16.93
CA TYR A 97 -2.90 -19.12 17.81
C TYR A 97 -3.55 -19.58 19.13
N ILE A 98 -4.23 -20.72 19.17
CA ILE A 98 -4.83 -21.21 20.43
C ILE A 98 -3.80 -21.89 21.33
N GLN A 99 -2.78 -22.51 20.75
CA GLN A 99 -1.81 -23.28 21.52
C GLN A 99 -0.91 -22.37 22.36
N LEU A 100 -1.15 -22.33 23.66
CA LEU A 100 -0.38 -21.53 24.63
C LEU A 100 1.12 -21.81 24.63
N GLY A 101 1.50 -23.06 24.32
CA GLY A 101 2.89 -23.46 24.18
C GLY A 101 3.65 -22.62 23.14
N ASN A 102 2.96 -22.04 22.15
CA ASN A 102 3.58 -21.20 21.14
C ASN A 102 3.98 -19.81 21.66
N TYR A 103 3.27 -19.25 22.64
CA TYR A 103 3.61 -17.95 23.23
C TYR A 103 4.75 -18.03 24.26
N ASN A 104 4.99 -19.22 24.81
CA ASN A 104 6.08 -19.48 25.75
C ASN A 104 7.38 -19.90 25.06
N LYS A 105 7.35 -20.14 23.75
CA LYS A 105 8.58 -20.33 22.97
C LYS A 105 9.33 -19.02 23.08
N LYS A 106 10.51 -19.07 23.72
CA LYS A 106 11.51 -18.03 23.54
C LYS A 106 11.69 -17.93 22.03
N ILE A 107 11.23 -16.82 21.48
CA ILE A 107 11.75 -16.37 20.21
C ILE A 107 13.19 -16.05 20.56
N ASP A 108 14.07 -17.06 20.52
CA ASP A 108 15.41 -16.80 19.99
C ASP A 108 15.11 -15.95 18.77
N PRO A 109 15.69 -14.75 18.62
CA PRO A 109 15.41 -13.92 17.47
C PRO A 109 15.74 -14.77 16.25
N ALA A 110 14.73 -15.47 15.74
CA ALA A 110 14.76 -16.07 14.46
C ALA A 110 15.13 -14.87 13.61
N PRO A 111 16.19 -14.98 12.79
CA PRO A 111 16.46 -13.92 11.85
C PRO A 111 15.09 -13.63 11.24
N ILE A 112 14.64 -12.38 11.41
CA ILE A 112 13.54 -11.84 10.63
C ILE A 112 13.76 -12.46 9.27
N PRO A 113 12.78 -13.10 8.61
CA PRO A 113 12.94 -13.35 7.21
C PRO A 113 13.06 -11.96 6.56
N LEU A 114 14.27 -11.39 6.56
CA LEU A 114 15.05 -11.21 5.36
C LEU A 114 14.79 -12.48 4.57
N GLY A 115 13.62 -12.50 3.90
CA GLY A 115 13.60 -13.09 2.60
C GLY A 115 14.90 -12.61 1.98
N GLN A 116 15.64 -13.54 1.42
CA GLN A 116 16.42 -13.21 0.25
C GLN A 116 15.41 -12.69 -0.78
N GLN A 117 14.82 -11.51 -0.54
CA GLN A 117 14.44 -10.60 -1.58
C GLN A 117 15.79 -10.36 -2.22
N GLU A 118 15.97 -10.98 -3.38
CA GLU A 118 16.87 -10.44 -4.38
C GLU A 118 16.62 -8.94 -4.36
N VAL A 119 17.53 -8.21 -3.71
CA VAL A 119 17.42 -6.76 -3.61
C VAL A 119 17.53 -6.32 -5.05
N ASP A 120 16.40 -5.93 -5.63
CA ASP A 120 16.32 -5.43 -6.99
C ASP A 120 17.45 -4.41 -7.16
N GLU A 121 18.19 -4.42 -8.27
CA GLU A 121 19.39 -3.57 -8.43
C GLU A 121 19.08 -2.10 -8.13
N LYS A 122 17.83 -1.72 -8.39
CA LYS A 122 17.21 -0.43 -8.05
C LYS A 122 17.21 -0.11 -6.55
N MET A 123 16.84 -1.06 -5.70
CA MET A 123 16.82 -0.84 -4.25
C MET A 123 18.24 -0.74 -3.67
N LYS A 124 19.21 -1.46 -4.23
CA LYS A 124 20.62 -1.40 -3.77
C LYS A 124 21.18 0.02 -3.84
N ASN A 125 20.92 0.76 -4.91
CA ASN A 125 21.43 2.13 -5.07
C ASN A 125 20.86 3.10 -4.02
N ALA A 126 19.58 2.96 -3.66
CA ALA A 126 18.94 3.79 -2.65
C ALA A 126 19.50 3.51 -1.24
N PHE A 127 19.75 2.24 -0.93
CA PHE A 127 20.39 1.84 0.32
C PHE A 127 21.83 2.33 0.40
N GLU A 128 22.64 2.06 -0.62
CA GLU A 128 24.04 2.49 -0.69
C GLU A 128 24.18 4.01 -0.56
N LEU A 129 23.31 4.80 -1.21
CA LEU A 129 23.39 6.25 -1.11
C LEU A 129 23.12 6.75 0.31
N PHE A 130 22.16 6.13 1.01
CA PHE A 130 21.80 6.53 2.37
C PHE A 130 22.88 6.09 3.38
N GLU A 131 23.41 4.87 3.28
CA GLU A 131 24.51 4.40 4.13
C GLU A 131 25.78 5.26 3.95
N ASN A 132 26.16 5.53 2.69
CA ASN A 132 27.32 6.35 2.38
C ASN A 132 27.19 7.79 2.90
N LYS A 133 25.98 8.37 2.90
CA LYS A 133 25.75 9.75 3.40
C LYS A 133 25.63 9.82 4.91
N THR A 134 25.03 8.83 5.54
CA THR A 134 24.80 8.82 6.99
C THR A 134 25.96 8.20 7.78
N ALA A 135 26.92 7.56 7.09
CA ALA A 135 28.04 6.83 7.67
C ALA A 135 27.60 5.78 8.71
N ARG A 136 26.40 5.22 8.53
CA ARG A 136 25.82 4.17 9.37
C ARG A 136 25.12 3.14 8.50
N THR A 137 25.08 1.91 9.01
CA THR A 137 24.28 0.84 8.42
C THR A 137 22.79 1.16 8.62
N ILE A 138 21.99 0.88 7.60
CA ILE A 138 20.53 1.05 7.65
C ILE A 138 19.92 0.00 8.58
N GLY A 139 19.07 0.44 9.51
CA GLY A 139 18.34 -0.46 10.40
C GLY A 139 17.22 -1.21 9.68
N THR A 140 16.78 -2.36 10.20
CA THR A 140 15.73 -3.19 9.58
C THR A 140 14.42 -2.45 9.29
N MET A 141 14.00 -1.55 10.19
CA MET A 141 12.83 -0.68 10.00
C MET A 141 13.02 0.36 8.90
N GLU A 142 14.26 0.82 8.71
CA GLU A 142 14.61 1.77 7.68
C GLU A 142 14.69 1.09 6.31
N VAL A 143 15.18 -0.15 6.25
CA VAL A 143 15.14 -0.99 5.04
C VAL A 143 13.70 -1.13 4.55
N GLN A 144 12.80 -1.56 5.42
CA GLN A 144 11.38 -1.75 5.08
C GLN A 144 10.74 -0.45 4.59
N ARG A 145 11.01 0.64 5.30
CA ARG A 145 10.41 1.94 4.97
C ARG A 145 10.93 2.50 3.66
N LEU A 146 12.22 2.37 3.38
CA LEU A 146 12.79 2.72 2.09
C LEU A 146 12.25 1.85 0.97
N GLY A 147 12.05 0.55 1.21
CA GLY A 147 11.37 -0.35 0.28
C GLY A 147 10.00 0.19 -0.13
N TYR A 148 9.15 0.52 0.85
CA TYR A 148 7.83 1.12 0.58
C TYR A 148 7.93 2.44 -0.20
N MET A 149 8.91 3.29 0.10
CA MET A 149 9.09 4.55 -0.63
C MET A 149 9.53 4.32 -2.09
N VAL A 150 10.37 3.31 -2.34
CA VAL A 150 10.78 2.93 -3.69
C VAL A 150 9.60 2.34 -4.47
N ASP A 151 8.79 1.51 -3.83
CA ASP A 151 7.59 0.92 -4.44
C ASP A 151 6.54 1.98 -4.80
N ASP A 152 6.29 2.95 -3.90
CA ASP A 152 5.26 3.97 -4.08
C ASP A 152 5.67 5.11 -5.04
N TYR A 153 6.93 5.56 -4.97
CA TYR A 153 7.38 6.78 -5.67
C TYR A 153 8.36 6.51 -6.81
N GLY A 154 9.01 5.34 -6.83
CA GLY A 154 10.10 4.99 -7.73
C GLY A 154 11.47 5.43 -7.20
N GLU A 155 12.48 4.58 -7.41
CA GLU A 155 13.86 4.76 -6.94
C GLU A 155 14.45 6.14 -7.24
N GLU A 156 14.32 6.61 -8.49
CA GLU A 156 14.91 7.88 -8.94
C GLU A 156 14.42 9.08 -8.09
N LYS A 157 13.13 9.08 -7.76
CA LYS A 157 12.52 10.15 -6.95
C LYS A 157 12.97 10.05 -5.50
N VAL A 158 13.07 8.84 -4.96
CA VAL A 158 13.56 8.60 -3.60
C VAL A 158 15.01 9.08 -3.47
N MET A 159 15.86 8.73 -4.43
CA MET A 159 17.27 9.15 -4.48
C MET A 159 17.45 10.66 -4.57
N GLU A 160 16.62 11.33 -5.37
CA GLU A 160 16.63 12.79 -5.45
C GLU A 160 16.15 13.44 -4.16
N ALA A 161 15.04 12.94 -3.59
CA ALA A 161 14.51 13.43 -2.32
C ALA A 161 15.51 13.22 -1.18
N MET A 162 16.23 12.10 -1.17
CA MET A 162 17.35 11.86 -0.27
C MET A 162 18.47 12.88 -0.46
N LYS A 163 18.96 13.08 -1.68
CA LYS A 163 20.00 14.08 -1.98
C LYS A 163 19.57 15.49 -1.52
N GLN A 164 18.30 15.85 -1.75
CA GLN A 164 17.74 17.11 -1.27
C GLN A 164 17.67 17.18 0.25
N ALA A 165 17.24 16.09 0.90
CA ALA A 165 17.19 16.00 2.35
C ALA A 165 18.58 16.18 2.97
N PHE A 166 19.59 15.47 2.46
CA PHE A 166 20.97 15.57 2.92
C PHE A 166 21.56 16.97 2.73
N ARG A 167 21.23 17.66 1.63
CA ARG A 167 21.63 19.07 1.45
C ARG A 167 21.03 20.01 2.50
N SER A 168 19.82 19.72 2.98
CA SER A 168 19.11 20.58 3.93
C SER A 168 19.45 20.29 5.40
N LYS A 169 19.61 19.01 5.77
CA LYS A 169 19.71 18.56 7.16
C LYS A 169 21.00 17.79 7.47
N GLY A 170 21.91 17.65 6.50
CA GLY A 170 23.15 16.90 6.66
C GLY A 170 22.88 15.44 7.04
N ASN A 171 23.71 14.86 7.91
CA ASN A 171 23.64 13.44 8.24
C ASN A 171 22.47 13.08 9.18
N ASN A 172 21.78 14.07 9.75
CA ASN A 172 20.65 13.91 10.68
C ASN A 172 19.29 13.76 9.95
N VAL A 173 19.30 13.32 8.70
CA VAL A 173 18.09 13.12 7.91
C VAL A 173 17.31 11.92 8.41
N ASN A 174 16.06 12.16 8.79
CA ASN A 174 15.08 11.13 9.10
C ASN A 174 14.29 10.76 7.84
N LEU A 175 13.97 9.48 7.65
CA LEU A 175 13.10 8.98 6.57
C LEU A 175 11.74 9.69 6.51
N ASN A 176 11.17 10.09 7.65
CA ASN A 176 9.96 10.94 7.70
C ASN A 176 10.10 12.21 6.84
N TYR A 177 11.29 12.82 6.85
CA TYR A 177 11.55 14.05 6.12
C TYR A 177 11.72 13.80 4.62
N ILE A 178 12.32 12.67 4.23
CA ILE A 178 12.41 12.24 2.83
C ILE A 178 10.99 11.94 2.30
N GLU A 179 10.16 11.26 3.09
CA GLU A 179 8.76 10.99 2.76
C GLU A 179 7.93 12.28 2.64
N ALA A 180 8.19 13.27 3.49
CA ALA A 180 7.58 14.60 3.37
C ALA A 180 7.99 15.33 2.07
N ILE A 181 9.20 15.13 1.57
CA ILE A 181 9.65 15.69 0.28
C ILE A 181 8.96 14.98 -0.89
N LEU A 182 8.78 13.65 -0.79
CA LEU A 182 8.13 12.83 -1.80
C LEU A 182 6.62 13.05 -1.89
N SER A 183 5.95 13.19 -0.75
CA SER A 183 4.50 13.38 -0.63
C SER A 183 4.06 14.82 -0.93
N ASN A 184 4.98 15.78 -1.04
CA ASN A 184 4.62 17.16 -1.33
C ASN A 184 4.10 17.32 -2.78
N PRO A 185 2.85 17.75 -3.00
CA PRO A 185 2.28 17.87 -4.35
C PRO A 185 2.97 18.95 -5.22
N PHE A 186 3.74 19.87 -4.62
CA PHE A 186 4.48 20.90 -5.35
C PHE A 186 5.80 20.40 -5.96
N SER A 187 6.45 19.37 -5.41
CA SER A 187 7.65 18.75 -6.00
C SER A 187 7.27 17.85 -7.18
N GLN A 188 6.13 17.17 -7.11
CA GLN A 188 5.59 16.34 -8.20
C GLN A 188 5.16 17.19 -9.42
N ARG A 189 4.42 18.30 -9.22
CA ARG A 189 3.94 19.17 -10.32
C ARG A 189 5.03 19.97 -11.04
N ARG A 190 6.16 20.31 -10.41
CA ARG A 190 7.24 21.05 -11.08
C ARG A 190 7.94 20.20 -12.14
N LYS A 191 8.06 18.88 -11.92
CA LYS A 191 8.69 17.97 -12.87
C LYS A 191 7.79 17.49 -13.99
N GLU A 192 6.48 17.29 -13.75
CA GLU A 192 5.54 17.07 -14.86
C GLU A 192 5.61 18.22 -15.86
N LYS A 193 5.59 19.49 -15.39
CA LYS A 193 5.75 20.65 -16.28
C LYS A 193 7.10 20.69 -17.02
N GLN A 194 8.20 20.27 -16.39
CA GLN A 194 9.52 20.19 -17.04
C GLN A 194 9.62 19.01 -18.02
N GLN A 195 9.01 17.87 -17.71
CA GLN A 195 8.94 16.72 -18.61
C GLN A 195 8.07 17.00 -19.83
N TYR A 196 6.90 17.64 -19.67
CA TYR A 196 6.09 18.11 -20.80
C TYR A 196 6.79 19.21 -21.62
N ALA A 197 7.53 20.12 -20.98
CA ALA A 197 8.32 21.13 -21.68
C ALA A 197 9.50 20.52 -22.49
N ASN A 198 10.23 19.56 -21.92
CA ASN A 198 11.32 18.86 -22.62
C ASN A 198 10.81 17.94 -23.73
N LYS A 199 9.62 17.34 -23.57
CA LYS A 199 8.99 16.50 -24.62
C LYS A 199 8.54 17.34 -25.82
N GLN A 200 8.08 18.57 -25.61
CA GLN A 200 7.70 19.49 -26.69
C GLN A 200 8.91 20.11 -27.41
N GLN A 201 10.04 20.28 -26.71
CA GLN A 201 11.28 20.78 -27.31
C GLN A 201 11.98 19.75 -28.20
N ASN A 202 11.87 18.45 -27.88
CA ASN A 202 12.44 17.37 -28.70
C ASN A 202 11.61 16.99 -29.94
N THR A 203 10.41 17.56 -30.13
CA THR A 203 9.59 17.29 -31.33
C THR A 203 9.67 18.39 -32.40
N LYS A 204 10.47 19.45 -32.22
CA LYS A 204 10.43 20.61 -33.14
C LYS A 204 11.63 20.83 -34.05
N TYR A 205 12.73 20.08 -33.93
CA TYR A 205 13.85 20.18 -34.89
C TYR A 205 14.52 18.82 -35.09
N GLY A 206 14.09 18.11 -36.14
CA GLY A 206 14.65 16.81 -36.50
C GLY A 206 14.10 16.31 -37.83
N ARG A 207 14.43 16.99 -38.92
CA ARG A 207 14.48 16.41 -40.28
C ARG A 207 15.30 17.32 -41.19
N GLY A 208 16.59 17.04 -41.26
CA GLY A 208 17.46 17.48 -42.34
C GLY A 208 17.72 16.29 -43.27
N ASP A 209 17.64 16.59 -44.57
CA ASP A 209 18.18 15.88 -45.73
C ASP A 209 17.26 14.99 -46.58
N GLY A 210 17.06 15.44 -47.82
CA GLY A 210 16.91 14.57 -49.00
C GLY A 210 15.75 14.84 -49.97
N CYS A 211 15.99 15.74 -50.93
CA CYS A 211 15.60 15.65 -52.37
C CYS A 211 14.14 15.88 -52.87
N SER A 212 13.99 17.02 -53.57
CA SER A 212 13.29 17.33 -54.84
C SER A 212 12.11 16.48 -55.38
N HIS A 213 10.92 17.10 -55.55
CA HIS A 213 10.26 17.29 -56.87
C HIS A 213 9.05 18.26 -56.79
N GLU A 214 9.05 19.22 -57.72
CA GLU A 214 7.97 19.93 -58.44
C GLU A 214 6.56 20.22 -57.87
N ARG A 215 6.16 21.51 -58.07
CA ARG A 215 4.87 22.06 -58.58
C ARG A 215 3.62 21.82 -57.68
N THR A 216 2.75 22.77 -57.30
CA THR A 216 2.22 24.01 -57.93
C THR A 216 1.24 24.68 -56.95
N SER A 217 1.11 26.02 -57.06
CA SER A 217 -0.14 26.81 -57.02
C SER A 217 -1.15 26.66 -55.86
N GLY A 218 -1.42 27.78 -55.16
CA GLY A 218 -2.77 28.02 -54.58
C GLY A 218 -2.83 28.99 -53.41
N LYS A 219 -3.05 30.29 -53.69
CA LYS A 219 -3.57 31.30 -52.73
C LYS A 219 -4.96 30.87 -52.23
N VAL A 220 -5.25 30.93 -50.91
CA VAL A 220 -6.54 31.45 -50.37
C VAL A 220 -6.40 31.96 -48.92
N GLY A 221 -6.66 33.27 -48.75
CA GLY A 221 -7.48 33.95 -47.72
C GLY A 221 -7.40 33.61 -46.22
N SER A 222 -6.96 34.60 -45.43
CA SER A 222 -7.20 34.77 -43.99
C SER A 222 -8.61 35.33 -43.75
N ILE A 223 -9.38 34.77 -42.81
CA ILE A 223 -10.67 35.33 -42.40
C ILE A 223 -10.83 35.18 -40.87
N PHE A 224 -10.85 36.32 -40.17
CA PHE A 224 -11.23 36.56 -38.76
C PHE A 224 -10.35 35.89 -37.67
N GLY A 225 -9.61 36.59 -36.80
CA GLY A 225 -9.61 37.99 -36.40
C GLY A 225 -10.69 38.28 -35.34
N GLY A 226 -10.34 38.27 -34.05
CA GLY A 226 -11.05 39.08 -33.05
C GLY A 226 -11.42 38.42 -31.71
N GLN A 227 -10.59 38.69 -30.70
CA GLN A 227 -10.95 39.01 -29.30
C GLN A 227 -11.86 38.07 -28.49
N VAL A 228 -11.29 37.49 -27.43
CA VAL A 228 -12.01 37.28 -26.16
C VAL A 228 -11.26 37.98 -25.03
N GLY A 229 -11.98 38.92 -24.41
CA GLY A 229 -11.49 39.91 -23.45
C GLY A 229 -11.16 39.34 -22.07
N ARG A 230 -10.19 40.00 -21.43
CA ARG A 230 -9.83 39.81 -20.03
C ARG A 230 -10.94 40.37 -19.13
N LEU A 231 -11.53 39.51 -18.29
CA LEU A 231 -12.32 39.94 -17.13
C LEU A 231 -11.43 40.64 -16.10
N ARG A 232 -11.90 41.77 -15.57
CA ARG A 232 -11.24 42.55 -14.52
C ARG A 232 -12.26 42.87 -13.40
N ARG A 233 -11.80 42.58 -12.17
CA ARG A 233 -12.07 43.21 -10.86
C ARG A 233 -13.40 42.96 -10.09
N LYS A 234 -13.15 42.50 -8.85
CA LYS A 234 -13.59 42.99 -7.53
C LYS A 234 -15.09 43.21 -7.25
N GLY A 235 -15.56 42.44 -6.28
CA GLY A 235 -16.50 42.81 -5.22
C GLY A 235 -16.06 42.07 -3.97
#